data_AF-Q8IGB8-F1
#
_entry.id   AF-Q8IGB8-F1
#
_cell.length_a   1.000
_cell.length_b   1.000
_cell.length_c   1.000
_cell.angle_alpha   90.00
_cell.angle_beta   90.00
_cell.angle_gamma   90.00
#
_symmetry.space_group_name_H-M   'P 1'
#
loop_
_entity.id
_entity.type
_entity.pdbx_description
1 polymer ?
#
loop_
_entity_poly.entity_id
_entity_poly.type
_entity_poly.pdbx_seq_one_letter_code
_entity_poly.pdbx_strand_id
1 'polypeptide(L)'
;ELQFVTVETIMLKLSLVAWLIFSLAWRTTPTACRQTNAPQSVQEMLAEQLQSYMDTKARPCENFYQYACGNWQIQQQEQHSLRDRDWTRDRQRYQGQMLPTDTLGLIDHSVNRKLELLLRRRNESSFESDSSILEQMRLYYRSCKRLKPYNLKKYLQLLPPSNSTQWPSVGRGWRPERFDWITTLGRLRLHGLNGVLLREEVLPRWDDSRNYSIYVNKPSRQETQPMGEGAMIELLLDIGQTKRTANALARQVDDFERKLHRLQELEDDEGPREMQLGYLDSYLPQLRWLSFMRQVRIDSELDLRSTLIIENIPYLRALSDLMESERPDTVCSYIMLKWLAFLKQQGPADISRGECVAALRRAMPLASSWLVGQQFSDPESESYVSSLFQRLKVRFGQILAENRMRLSPPLVHILQQKLRAVRLQMGFFQTEEIEDVEQYHVRIDLSGHSFYGNQLVLLRQRVEANHDLLYINVTNFANSTGSNLSYLSESWEASNSSPLYVGPRNLVLVPHGLLQLPIWHRTLAPCSSTPWWDLSWPTSWHTDSICWEWTTTPWETSWGPWRRSALAVSSDKDSSVFSNRWPPVPSGSTKSWPTLWLCV
;
A
#
# COMPACT_ATOMS: atom_id res chain seq x y z
N GLU A 1 23.95 -91.67 29.97
CA GLU A 1 22.62 -91.06 30.23
C GLU A 1 22.59 -90.03 31.37
N LEU A 2 23.41 -90.12 32.43
CA LEU A 2 23.38 -89.11 33.51
C LEU A 2 24.02 -87.73 33.19
N GLN A 3 24.82 -87.59 32.13
CA GLN A 3 25.41 -86.30 31.73
C GLN A 3 24.52 -85.46 30.79
N PHE A 4 23.47 -86.03 30.20
CA PHE A 4 22.61 -85.32 29.24
C PHE A 4 21.46 -84.57 29.93
N VAL A 5 20.92 -85.13 31.01
CA VAL A 5 19.77 -84.55 31.76
C VAL A 5 20.17 -83.29 32.54
N THR A 6 21.43 -83.18 32.96
CA THR A 6 21.94 -82.00 33.68
C THR A 6 22.15 -80.80 32.76
N VAL A 7 22.46 -81.02 31.47
CA VAL A 7 22.65 -79.93 30.50
C VAL A 7 21.32 -79.33 30.08
N GLU A 8 20.28 -80.14 29.85
CA GLU A 8 18.95 -79.62 29.48
C GLU A 8 18.31 -78.79 30.59
N THR A 9 18.46 -79.21 31.85
CA THR A 9 17.92 -78.47 33.00
C THR A 9 18.65 -77.15 33.25
N ILE A 10 19.96 -77.08 32.94
CA ILE A 10 20.73 -75.83 33.00
C ILE A 10 20.34 -74.89 31.86
N MET A 11 20.16 -75.41 30.64
CA MET A 11 19.74 -74.61 29.48
C MET A 11 18.34 -74.01 29.65
N LEU A 12 17.41 -74.77 30.25
CA LEU A 12 16.05 -74.27 30.52
C LEU A 12 16.04 -73.14 31.57
N LYS A 13 16.88 -73.26 32.60
CA LYS A 13 17.04 -72.23 33.63
C LYS A 13 17.69 -70.97 33.06
N LEU A 14 18.71 -71.11 32.22
CA LEU A 14 19.36 -69.98 31.55
C LEU A 14 18.41 -69.26 30.58
N SER A 15 17.55 -70.01 29.87
CA SER A 15 16.50 -69.44 29.02
C SER A 15 15.48 -68.64 29.82
N LEU A 16 14.99 -69.17 30.94
CA LEU A 16 14.06 -68.48 31.83
C LEU A 16 14.67 -67.23 32.47
N VAL A 17 15.94 -67.29 32.89
CA VAL A 17 16.66 -66.13 33.44
C VAL A 17 16.89 -65.08 32.36
N ALA A 18 17.27 -65.47 31.14
CA ALA A 18 17.40 -64.54 30.03
C ALA A 18 16.06 -63.87 29.69
N TRP A 19 14.95 -64.62 29.71
CA TRP A 19 13.60 -64.07 29.50
C TRP A 19 13.20 -63.08 30.60
N LEU A 20 13.52 -63.39 31.85
CA LEU A 20 13.30 -62.49 32.99
C LEU A 20 14.14 -61.22 32.85
N ILE A 21 15.42 -61.33 32.47
CA ILE A 21 16.31 -60.18 32.27
C ILE A 21 15.84 -59.33 31.08
N PHE A 22 15.42 -59.94 29.96
CA PHE A 22 14.88 -59.21 28.82
C PHE A 22 13.53 -58.53 29.15
N SER A 23 12.66 -59.17 29.94
CA SER A 23 11.39 -58.55 30.35
C SER A 23 11.58 -57.44 31.38
N LEU A 24 12.54 -57.55 32.29
CA LEU A 24 12.93 -56.49 33.22
C LEU A 24 13.63 -55.34 32.49
N ALA A 25 14.51 -55.62 31.53
CA ALA A 25 15.13 -54.59 30.68
C ALA A 25 14.08 -53.86 29.82
N TRP A 26 13.09 -54.57 29.26
CA TRP A 26 12.01 -53.95 28.49
C TRP A 26 11.05 -53.11 29.35
N ARG A 27 10.92 -53.42 30.65
CA ARG A 27 10.13 -52.64 31.61
C ARG A 27 10.90 -51.48 32.27
N THR A 28 12.23 -51.49 32.20
CA THR A 28 13.09 -50.49 32.86
C THR A 28 13.86 -49.61 31.89
N THR A 29 13.81 -49.87 30.57
CA THR A 29 14.11 -48.84 29.59
C THR A 29 13.06 -47.73 29.77
N PRO A 30 13.47 -46.51 30.17
CA PRO A 30 12.56 -45.39 30.07
C PRO A 30 12.29 -45.28 28.57
N THR A 31 11.09 -45.69 28.14
CA THR A 31 10.49 -45.04 27.00
C THR A 31 10.56 -43.58 27.36
N ALA A 32 11.47 -42.86 26.71
CA ALA A 32 11.47 -41.42 26.74
C ALA A 32 10.08 -41.04 26.21
N CYS A 33 9.13 -40.88 27.12
CA CYS A 33 7.98 -40.02 26.95
C CYS A 33 8.63 -38.69 26.64
N ARG A 34 8.88 -38.48 25.35
CA ARG A 34 9.10 -37.18 24.75
C ARG A 34 7.92 -36.40 25.29
N GLN A 35 8.15 -35.59 26.33
CA GLN A 35 7.25 -34.52 26.69
C GLN A 35 7.23 -33.67 25.43
N THR A 36 6.31 -34.00 24.53
CA THR A 36 5.87 -33.09 23.51
C THR A 36 5.23 -31.99 24.34
N ASN A 37 6.01 -30.94 24.64
CA ASN A 37 5.44 -29.69 25.10
C ASN A 37 4.20 -29.46 24.23
N ALA A 38 3.05 -29.26 24.88
CA ALA A 38 1.83 -28.98 24.15
C ALA A 38 2.14 -27.89 23.13
N PRO A 39 1.72 -28.03 21.86
CA PRO A 39 2.01 -27.02 20.85
C PRO A 39 1.51 -25.67 21.39
N GLN A 40 2.43 -24.71 21.46
CA GLN A 40 2.18 -23.37 21.99
C GLN A 40 0.93 -22.78 21.34
N SER A 41 0.02 -22.23 22.15
CA SER A 41 -1.21 -21.66 21.61
C SER A 41 -0.90 -20.40 20.79
N VAL A 42 -1.77 -20.04 19.84
CA VAL A 42 -1.60 -18.80 19.07
C VAL A 42 -1.61 -17.56 19.98
N GLN A 43 -2.34 -17.63 21.09
CA GLN A 43 -2.38 -16.56 22.09
C GLN A 43 -1.05 -16.45 22.83
N GLU A 44 -0.44 -17.57 23.24
CA GLU A 44 0.89 -17.59 23.87
C GLU A 44 1.96 -17.05 22.92
N MET A 45 1.95 -17.49 21.65
CA MET A 45 2.90 -16.99 20.64
C MET A 45 2.76 -15.48 20.45
N LEU A 46 1.53 -14.97 20.34
CA LEU A 46 1.31 -13.54 20.19
C LEU A 46 1.74 -12.76 21.45
N ALA A 47 1.44 -13.28 22.64
CA ALA A 47 1.81 -12.63 23.89
C ALA A 47 3.33 -12.49 24.04
N GLU A 48 4.09 -13.56 23.73
CA GLU A 48 5.56 -13.51 23.70
C GLU A 48 6.07 -12.52 22.66
N GLN A 49 5.46 -12.51 21.47
CA GLN A 49 5.81 -11.58 20.41
C GLN A 49 5.58 -10.13 20.84
N LEU A 50 4.44 -9.80 21.45
CA LEU A 50 4.15 -8.46 21.95
C LEU A 50 5.11 -8.04 23.07
N GLN A 51 5.39 -8.94 24.02
CA GLN A 51 6.36 -8.66 25.09
C GLN A 51 7.76 -8.35 24.54
N SER A 52 8.14 -8.99 23.43
CA SER A 52 9.45 -8.73 22.79
C SER A 52 9.57 -7.31 22.22
N TYR A 53 8.45 -6.67 21.87
CA TYR A 53 8.41 -5.31 21.31
C TYR A 53 8.38 -4.22 22.37
N MET A 54 7.92 -4.56 23.57
CA MET A 54 7.77 -3.62 24.67
C MET A 54 9.10 -3.19 25.26
N ASP A 55 9.27 -1.89 25.48
CA ASP A 55 10.32 -1.32 26.32
C ASP A 55 9.77 -1.04 27.72
N THR A 56 9.92 -2.02 28.61
CA THR A 56 9.39 -1.95 29.98
C THR A 56 10.08 -0.88 30.85
N LYS A 57 11.15 -0.24 30.36
CA LYS A 57 11.80 0.89 31.05
C LYS A 57 11.08 2.21 30.80
N ALA A 58 10.36 2.33 29.69
CA ALA A 58 9.56 3.51 29.41
C ALA A 58 8.27 3.50 30.24
N ARG A 59 7.79 4.68 30.63
CA ARG A 59 6.54 4.81 31.40
C ARG A 59 5.34 4.87 30.45
N PRO A 60 4.35 3.96 30.55
CA PRO A 60 3.22 3.91 29.62
C PRO A 60 2.36 5.18 29.64
N CYS A 61 2.17 5.82 30.80
CA CYS A 61 1.39 7.05 30.93
C CYS A 61 2.11 8.31 30.38
N GLU A 62 3.43 8.24 30.18
CA GLU A 62 4.22 9.36 29.65
C GLU A 62 4.47 9.19 28.15
N ASN A 63 4.86 7.99 27.73
CA ASN A 63 5.08 7.65 26.33
C ASN A 63 4.69 6.20 26.06
N PHE A 64 3.39 5.97 25.85
CA PHE A 64 2.86 4.64 25.55
C PHE A 64 3.47 4.03 24.29
N TYR A 65 3.79 4.86 23.29
CA TYR A 65 4.42 4.39 22.06
C TYR A 65 5.79 3.77 22.35
N GLN A 66 6.67 4.48 23.06
CA GLN A 66 7.97 3.93 23.44
C GLN A 66 7.81 2.67 24.29
N TYR A 67 6.89 2.67 25.27
CA TYR A 67 6.62 1.50 26.09
C TYR A 67 6.18 0.27 25.28
N ALA A 68 5.29 0.45 24.31
CA ALA A 68 4.71 -0.62 23.53
C ALA A 68 5.61 -1.11 22.37
N CYS A 69 6.38 -0.20 21.76
CA CYS A 69 7.10 -0.42 20.51
C CYS A 69 8.63 -0.24 20.60
N GLY A 70 9.16 0.20 21.74
CA GLY A 70 10.53 0.70 21.84
C GLY A 70 11.61 -0.30 21.41
N ASN A 71 11.31 -1.60 21.46
CA ASN A 71 12.22 -2.66 21.04
C ASN A 71 11.90 -3.26 19.65
N TRP A 72 10.86 -2.80 18.94
CA TRP A 72 10.41 -3.35 17.66
C TRP A 72 11.55 -3.50 16.64
N GLN A 73 12.25 -2.41 16.36
CA GLN A 73 13.27 -2.38 15.30
C GLN A 73 14.45 -3.32 15.60
N ILE A 74 14.78 -3.50 16.88
CA ILE A 74 15.82 -4.43 17.35
C ILE A 74 15.37 -5.86 17.07
N GLN A 75 14.14 -6.22 17.45
CA GLN A 75 13.58 -7.55 17.21
C GLN A 75 13.51 -7.90 15.72
N GLN A 76 13.12 -6.95 14.87
CA GLN A 76 13.08 -7.19 13.42
C GLN A 76 14.48 -7.48 12.84
N GLN A 77 15.51 -6.80 13.32
CA GLN A 77 16.89 -7.06 12.89
C GLN A 77 17.38 -8.45 13.33
N GLU A 78 17.08 -8.85 14.56
CA GLU A 78 17.49 -10.15 15.11
C GLU A 78 16.79 -11.32 14.41
N GLN A 79 15.48 -11.23 14.19
CA GLN A 79 14.73 -12.28 13.49
C GLN A 79 15.18 -12.48 12.04
N HIS A 80 15.48 -11.39 11.32
CA HIS A 80 16.05 -11.47 9.98
C HIS A 80 17.42 -12.15 9.98
N SER A 81 18.24 -11.91 11.01
CA SER A 81 19.58 -12.49 11.13
C SER A 81 19.57 -14.02 11.32
N LEU A 82 18.57 -14.56 12.03
CA LEU A 82 18.47 -15.99 12.36
C LEU A 82 17.89 -16.85 11.23
N ARG A 83 17.10 -16.25 10.33
CA ARG A 83 16.32 -17.00 9.32
C ARG A 83 17.14 -17.40 8.08
N ASP A 84 18.29 -16.76 7.87
CA ASP A 84 19.18 -17.03 6.74
C ASP A 84 20.43 -17.81 7.23
N ARG A 85 20.39 -19.14 7.12
CA ARG A 85 21.49 -20.04 7.53
C ARG A 85 22.76 -19.94 6.67
N ASP A 86 22.76 -19.09 5.64
CA ASP A 86 23.88 -18.87 4.71
C ASP A 86 24.59 -17.51 4.97
N TRP A 87 24.82 -17.21 6.25
CA TRP A 87 25.30 -15.91 6.74
C TRP A 87 26.78 -15.60 6.39
N THR A 88 27.51 -16.53 5.77
CA THR A 88 28.99 -16.45 5.66
C THR A 88 29.55 -16.08 4.30
N ARG A 89 28.75 -15.96 3.21
CA ARG A 89 29.32 -15.67 1.87
C ARG A 89 29.13 -14.27 1.30
N ASP A 90 28.08 -13.51 1.64
CA ASP A 90 27.81 -12.23 0.94
C ASP A 90 27.25 -11.11 1.84
N ARG A 91 28.04 -10.69 2.84
CA ARG A 91 27.68 -9.60 3.79
C ARG A 91 27.36 -8.25 3.12
N GLN A 92 27.88 -8.01 1.91
CA GLN A 92 27.71 -6.73 1.18
C GLN A 92 26.47 -6.67 0.28
N ARG A 93 25.78 -7.80 0.02
CA ARG A 93 24.61 -7.83 -0.88
C ARG A 93 23.26 -7.72 -0.16
N TYR A 94 23.20 -8.04 1.13
CA TYR A 94 21.96 -8.11 1.91
C TYR A 94 21.66 -6.88 2.77
N GLN A 95 22.57 -5.89 2.83
CA GLN A 95 22.32 -4.60 3.47
C GLN A 95 21.20 -3.77 2.79
N GLY A 96 20.68 -4.21 1.64
CA GLY A 96 19.60 -3.54 0.90
C GLY A 96 18.18 -4.02 1.20
N GLN A 97 18.00 -5.09 1.99
CA GLN A 97 16.67 -5.61 2.27
C GLN A 97 15.97 -4.75 3.33
N MET A 98 14.89 -4.08 2.93
CA MET A 98 14.10 -3.29 3.88
C MET A 98 13.41 -4.18 4.88
N LEU A 99 13.75 -3.95 6.15
CA LEU A 99 13.02 -4.47 7.27
C LEU A 99 11.66 -3.75 7.35
N PRO A 100 10.60 -4.48 7.70
CA PRO A 100 9.30 -3.88 8.01
C PRO A 100 9.41 -2.81 9.10
N THR A 101 8.94 -1.61 8.80
CA THR A 101 8.96 -0.47 9.73
C THR A 101 7.77 -0.46 10.69
N ASP A 102 6.71 -1.17 10.36
CA ASP A 102 5.45 -1.25 11.10
C ASP A 102 4.74 -2.59 10.82
N THR A 103 3.63 -2.84 11.51
CA THR A 103 2.83 -4.06 11.36
C THR A 103 2.28 -4.25 9.94
N LEU A 104 1.87 -3.19 9.25
CA LEU A 104 1.37 -3.31 7.88
C LEU A 104 2.50 -3.72 6.93
N GLY A 105 3.71 -3.18 7.11
CA GLY A 105 4.91 -3.60 6.42
C GLY A 105 5.25 -5.08 6.68
N LEU A 106 5.03 -5.60 7.90
CA LEU A 106 5.24 -7.02 8.20
C LEU A 106 4.25 -7.90 7.44
N ILE A 107 2.98 -7.48 7.43
CA ILE A 107 1.91 -8.16 6.71
C ILE A 107 2.22 -8.17 5.21
N ASP A 108 2.59 -7.02 4.64
CA ASP A 108 2.95 -6.94 3.23
C ASP A 108 4.18 -7.78 2.91
N HIS A 109 5.17 -7.85 3.81
CA HIS A 109 6.31 -8.75 3.68
C HIS A 109 5.88 -10.23 3.69
N SER A 110 4.99 -10.63 4.59
CA SER A 110 4.41 -11.98 4.65
C SER A 110 3.68 -12.33 3.36
N VAL A 111 2.81 -11.43 2.88
CA VAL A 111 2.10 -11.57 1.60
C VAL A 111 3.07 -11.72 0.44
N ASN A 112 4.06 -10.82 0.32
CA ASN A 112 5.06 -10.86 -0.74
C ASN A 112 5.82 -12.19 -0.76
N ARG A 113 6.15 -12.74 0.42
CA ARG A 113 6.84 -14.02 0.51
C ARG A 113 5.97 -15.18 0.05
N LYS A 114 4.68 -15.25 0.42
CA LYS A 114 3.81 -16.34 -0.06
C LYS A 114 3.61 -16.26 -1.57
N LEU A 115 3.38 -15.06 -2.10
CA LEU A 115 3.26 -14.84 -3.55
C LEU A 115 4.55 -15.22 -4.30
N GLU A 116 5.73 -14.90 -3.74
CA GLU A 116 7.02 -15.28 -4.31
C GLU A 116 7.16 -16.80 -4.52
N LEU A 117 6.69 -17.60 -3.55
CA LEU A 117 6.71 -19.05 -3.64
C LEU A 117 5.80 -19.55 -4.76
N LEU A 118 4.61 -18.97 -4.92
CA LEU A 118 3.66 -19.32 -5.96
C LEU A 118 4.18 -18.99 -7.36
N LEU A 119 4.77 -17.81 -7.53
CA LEU A 119 5.35 -17.37 -8.81
C LEU A 119 6.54 -18.25 -9.24
N ARG A 120 7.15 -18.99 -8.31
CA ARG A 120 8.29 -19.88 -8.57
C ARG A 120 7.93 -21.35 -8.72
N ARG A 121 6.74 -21.79 -8.28
CA ARG A 121 6.33 -23.19 -8.46
C ARG A 121 6.38 -23.53 -9.95
N ARG A 122 7.02 -24.65 -10.27
CA ARG A 122 7.03 -25.23 -11.61
C ARG A 122 5.65 -25.89 -11.80
N ASN A 123 5.03 -25.73 -12.97
CA ASN A 123 3.73 -26.31 -13.30
C ASN A 123 3.82 -27.86 -13.25
N GLU A 124 3.72 -28.45 -12.06
CA GLU A 124 3.81 -29.91 -11.84
C GLU A 124 2.42 -30.53 -11.61
N SER A 125 1.37 -29.72 -11.36
CA SER A 125 -0.01 -30.18 -11.27
C SER A 125 -0.86 -29.65 -12.44
N SER A 126 -1.51 -30.57 -13.14
CA SER A 126 -2.43 -30.35 -14.27
C SER A 126 -3.74 -29.63 -13.91
N PHE A 127 -3.88 -29.10 -12.69
CA PHE A 127 -5.06 -28.38 -12.19
C PHE A 127 -4.83 -26.87 -12.00
N GLU A 128 -3.57 -26.40 -12.01
CA GLU A 128 -3.22 -24.95 -11.97
C GLU A 128 -2.91 -24.40 -13.37
N SER A 129 -3.29 -25.13 -14.43
CA SER A 129 -3.12 -24.75 -15.83
C SER A 129 -4.14 -23.68 -16.24
N ASP A 130 -3.66 -22.62 -16.88
CA ASP A 130 -4.38 -21.74 -17.81
C ASP A 130 -4.86 -20.35 -17.35
N SER A 131 -4.57 -19.87 -16.14
CA SER A 131 -4.78 -18.43 -15.87
C SER A 131 -3.69 -17.60 -16.57
N SER A 132 -4.08 -16.96 -17.68
CA SER A 132 -3.24 -16.02 -18.44
C SER A 132 -2.61 -14.94 -17.53
N ILE A 133 -3.35 -14.52 -16.50
CA ILE A 133 -2.92 -13.56 -15.49
C ILE A 133 -1.69 -14.04 -14.72
N LEU A 134 -1.67 -15.29 -14.25
CA LEU A 134 -0.54 -15.81 -13.47
C LEU A 134 0.74 -15.87 -14.32
N GLU A 135 0.62 -16.19 -15.61
CA GLU A 135 1.77 -16.16 -16.51
C GLU A 135 2.27 -14.73 -16.76
N GLN A 136 1.38 -13.76 -16.96
CA GLN A 136 1.77 -12.34 -17.04
C GLN A 136 2.50 -11.87 -15.76
N MET A 137 1.99 -12.23 -14.58
CA MET A 137 2.64 -11.93 -13.31
C MET A 137 4.04 -12.56 -13.22
N ARG A 138 4.20 -13.81 -13.66
CA ARG A 138 5.49 -14.51 -13.74
C ARG A 138 6.45 -13.83 -14.72
N LEU A 139 5.96 -13.36 -15.88
CA LEU A 139 6.77 -12.64 -16.87
C LEU A 139 7.28 -11.32 -16.31
N TYR A 140 6.42 -10.53 -15.66
CA TYR A 140 6.83 -9.30 -14.99
C TYR A 140 7.86 -9.57 -13.89
N TYR A 141 7.59 -10.51 -12.98
CA TYR A 141 8.51 -10.89 -11.90
C TYR A 141 9.88 -11.35 -12.44
N ARG A 142 9.89 -12.18 -13.48
CA ARG A 142 11.11 -12.66 -14.15
C ARG A 142 11.88 -11.50 -14.78
N SER A 143 11.19 -10.54 -15.40
CA SER A 143 11.83 -9.35 -15.99
C SER A 143 12.48 -8.47 -14.92
N CYS A 144 11.85 -8.31 -13.75
CA CYS A 144 12.41 -7.59 -12.61
C CYS A 144 13.69 -8.25 -12.08
N LYS A 145 13.66 -9.57 -11.86
CA LYS A 145 14.83 -10.33 -11.37
C LYS A 145 16.04 -10.33 -12.31
N ARG A 146 15.83 -10.01 -13.60
CA ARG A 146 16.88 -9.92 -14.61
C ARG A 146 17.59 -8.55 -14.66
N LEU A 147 17.08 -7.55 -13.95
CA LEU A 147 17.71 -6.24 -13.87
C LEU A 147 19.13 -6.34 -13.27
N LYS A 148 20.08 -5.62 -13.85
CA LYS A 148 21.48 -5.52 -13.38
C LYS A 148 22.14 -4.22 -13.92
N PRO A 149 22.16 -3.09 -13.19
CA PRO A 149 21.24 -2.67 -12.11
C PRO A 149 19.89 -2.16 -12.66
N TYR A 150 19.01 -1.68 -11.77
CA TYR A 150 17.85 -0.88 -12.17
C TYR A 150 18.32 0.51 -12.62
N ASN A 151 17.93 0.95 -13.81
CA ASN A 151 18.49 2.11 -14.50
C ASN A 151 17.38 3.00 -15.06
N LEU A 152 17.10 4.09 -14.35
CA LEU A 152 16.02 5.01 -14.71
C LEU A 152 16.24 5.71 -16.07
N LYS A 153 17.49 5.85 -16.53
CA LYS A 153 17.81 6.45 -17.84
C LYS A 153 17.13 5.72 -18.99
N LYS A 154 16.88 4.40 -18.86
CA LYS A 154 16.20 3.61 -19.90
C LYS A 154 14.77 4.11 -20.16
N TYR A 155 14.05 4.59 -19.15
CA TYR A 155 12.72 5.17 -19.38
C TYR A 155 12.79 6.45 -20.20
N LEU A 156 13.79 7.30 -19.93
CA LEU A 156 13.98 8.55 -20.67
C LEU A 156 14.33 8.31 -22.15
N GLN A 157 14.96 7.17 -22.46
CA GLN A 157 15.22 6.74 -23.84
C GLN A 157 13.98 6.19 -24.54
N LEU A 158 13.13 5.46 -23.81
CA LEU A 158 11.89 4.89 -24.33
C LEU A 158 10.80 5.95 -24.52
N LEU A 159 10.77 6.96 -23.65
CA LEU A 159 9.74 7.99 -23.62
C LEU A 159 10.37 9.39 -23.58
N PRO A 160 10.72 9.97 -24.74
CA PRO A 160 11.14 11.37 -24.83
C PRO A 160 9.95 12.32 -24.56
N PRO A 161 10.21 13.62 -24.26
CA PRO A 161 9.16 14.57 -23.93
C PRO A 161 8.22 14.86 -25.10
N SER A 162 8.71 14.70 -26.35
CA SER A 162 7.90 14.69 -27.55
C SER A 162 8.60 13.87 -28.64
N ASN A 163 7.94 13.66 -29.78
CA ASN A 163 8.57 13.02 -30.95
C ASN A 163 9.62 13.91 -31.64
N SER A 164 9.70 15.20 -31.26
CA SER A 164 10.46 16.23 -31.99
C SER A 164 11.60 16.87 -31.17
N THR A 165 11.75 16.50 -29.90
CA THR A 165 12.84 16.94 -29.00
C THR A 165 13.20 15.84 -27.98
N GLN A 166 14.34 15.97 -27.33
CA GLN A 166 14.87 15.02 -26.33
C GLN A 166 14.85 15.62 -24.92
N TRP A 167 15.29 14.89 -23.89
CA TRP A 167 15.45 15.46 -22.56
C TRP A 167 16.71 16.37 -22.49
N PRO A 168 16.65 17.57 -21.87
CA PRO A 168 17.75 18.55 -21.87
C PRO A 168 19.12 17.98 -21.45
N SER A 169 19.14 17.08 -20.47
CA SER A 169 20.38 16.57 -19.87
C SER A 169 20.78 15.16 -20.32
N VAL A 170 19.96 14.43 -21.09
CA VAL A 170 20.11 12.96 -21.25
C VAL A 170 20.60 12.52 -22.63
N GLY A 171 20.72 13.47 -23.57
CA GLY A 171 21.27 13.19 -24.90
C GLY A 171 21.62 14.45 -25.69
N ARG A 172 22.12 14.26 -26.91
CA ARG A 172 22.24 15.33 -27.90
C ARG A 172 20.90 15.49 -28.61
N GLY A 173 20.46 16.73 -28.86
CA GLY A 173 19.22 16.98 -29.62
C GLY A 173 18.06 17.55 -28.80
N TRP A 174 18.33 18.13 -27.63
CA TRP A 174 17.39 19.07 -27.00
C TRP A 174 17.14 20.26 -27.93
N ARG A 175 15.86 20.55 -28.18
CA ARG A 175 15.37 21.66 -29.01
C ARG A 175 14.30 22.42 -28.23
N PRO A 176 14.65 23.51 -27.54
CA PRO A 176 13.70 24.21 -26.67
C PRO A 176 12.51 24.81 -27.43
N GLU A 177 12.69 25.16 -28.71
CA GLU A 177 11.62 25.74 -29.55
C GLU A 177 10.53 24.71 -29.92
N ARG A 178 10.83 23.41 -29.76
CA ARG A 178 9.90 22.30 -30.04
C ARG A 178 9.34 21.68 -28.77
N PHE A 179 9.72 22.20 -27.60
CA PHE A 179 9.22 21.73 -26.33
C PHE A 179 7.85 22.35 -26.05
N ASP A 180 6.89 21.49 -25.73
CA ASP A 180 5.56 21.89 -25.30
C ASP A 180 5.20 21.19 -23.99
N TRP A 181 5.22 21.93 -22.89
CA TRP A 181 5.07 21.38 -21.54
C TRP A 181 3.73 20.67 -21.33
N ILE A 182 2.63 21.17 -21.89
CA ILE A 182 1.29 20.58 -21.67
C ILE A 182 1.14 19.26 -22.43
N THR A 183 1.65 19.20 -23.67
CA THR A 183 1.68 17.97 -24.47
C THR A 183 2.61 16.94 -23.85
N THR A 184 3.79 17.36 -23.38
CA THR A 184 4.69 16.48 -22.62
C THR A 184 4.02 15.95 -21.36
N LEU A 185 3.32 16.79 -20.60
CA LEU A 185 2.62 16.37 -19.39
C LEU A 185 1.51 15.37 -19.69
N GLY A 186 0.67 15.62 -20.71
CA GLY A 186 -0.37 14.68 -21.14
C GLY A 186 0.20 13.34 -21.60
N ARG A 187 1.33 13.36 -22.32
CA ARG A 187 2.03 12.14 -22.75
C ARG A 187 2.54 11.31 -21.57
N LEU A 188 3.06 11.96 -20.52
CA LEU A 188 3.49 11.27 -19.30
C LEU A 188 2.32 10.87 -18.40
N ARG A 189 1.23 11.65 -18.40
CA ARG A 189 -0.02 11.34 -17.70
C ARG A 189 -0.60 10.04 -18.18
N LEU A 190 -0.56 9.77 -19.49
CA LEU A 190 -0.95 8.47 -20.04
C LEU A 190 -0.18 7.32 -19.38
N HIS A 191 1.06 7.52 -18.94
CA HIS A 191 1.85 6.54 -18.21
C HIS A 191 1.85 6.76 -16.68
N GLY A 192 0.77 7.34 -16.15
CA GLY A 192 0.49 7.42 -14.72
C GLY A 192 1.08 8.63 -13.99
N LEU A 193 1.83 9.53 -14.66
CA LEU A 193 2.34 10.74 -14.00
C LEU A 193 1.19 11.71 -13.71
N ASN A 194 0.87 11.93 -12.44
CA ASN A 194 -0.18 12.85 -12.01
C ASN A 194 0.30 13.76 -10.87
N GLY A 195 -0.39 14.89 -10.65
CA GLY A 195 0.00 15.85 -9.60
C GLY A 195 1.28 16.63 -9.89
N VAL A 196 1.73 16.68 -11.14
CA VAL A 196 2.87 17.48 -11.59
C VAL A 196 2.34 18.66 -12.38
N LEU A 197 2.49 19.88 -11.82
CA LEU A 197 1.90 21.14 -12.32
C LEU A 197 0.37 21.21 -12.17
N LEU A 198 -0.36 20.19 -12.61
CA LEU A 198 -1.81 20.06 -12.45
C LEU A 198 -2.21 18.61 -12.13
N ARG A 199 -3.45 18.41 -11.72
CA ARG A 199 -4.09 17.09 -11.57
C ARG A 199 -5.19 16.92 -12.59
N GLU A 200 -5.24 15.72 -13.16
CA GLU A 200 -6.36 15.22 -13.94
C GLU A 200 -6.77 13.87 -13.35
N GLU A 201 -8.03 13.73 -12.94
CA GLU A 201 -8.54 12.50 -12.35
C GLU A 201 -9.95 12.20 -12.84
N VAL A 202 -10.19 10.95 -13.25
CA VAL A 202 -11.54 10.44 -13.44
C VAL A 202 -12.05 9.93 -12.10
N LEU A 203 -13.05 10.60 -11.54
CA LEU A 203 -13.62 10.28 -10.24
C LEU A 203 -15.15 10.19 -10.34
N PRO A 204 -15.80 9.45 -9.40
CA PRO A 204 -17.24 9.55 -9.24
C PRO A 204 -17.67 11.02 -9.07
N ARG A 205 -18.81 11.39 -9.66
CA ARG A 205 -19.32 12.75 -9.46
C ARG A 205 -19.73 12.95 -8.00
N TRP A 206 -19.53 14.17 -7.51
CA TRP A 206 -19.87 14.53 -6.14
C TRP A 206 -21.38 14.59 -5.89
N ASP A 207 -22.16 14.89 -6.94
CA ASP A 207 -23.62 14.95 -6.95
C ASP A 207 -24.27 13.60 -7.28
N ASP A 208 -23.61 12.78 -8.11
CA ASP A 208 -24.01 11.41 -8.44
C ASP A 208 -22.82 10.46 -8.50
N SER A 209 -22.62 9.72 -7.41
CA SER A 209 -21.55 8.72 -7.32
C SER A 209 -21.63 7.62 -8.39
N ARG A 210 -22.76 7.40 -9.07
CA ARG A 210 -22.90 6.35 -10.11
C ARG A 210 -22.25 6.73 -11.42
N ASN A 211 -22.11 8.03 -11.67
CA ASN A 211 -21.52 8.58 -12.88
C ASN A 211 -20.10 9.08 -12.58
N TYR A 212 -19.26 9.09 -13.62
CA TYR A 212 -17.88 9.56 -13.53
C TYR A 212 -17.71 10.86 -14.32
N SER A 213 -16.79 11.71 -13.89
CA SER A 213 -16.40 12.91 -14.62
C SER A 213 -14.89 13.14 -14.47
N ILE A 214 -14.33 13.91 -15.40
CA ILE A 214 -12.94 14.37 -15.33
C ILE A 214 -12.90 15.56 -14.38
N TYR A 215 -12.03 15.48 -13.38
CA TYR A 215 -11.69 16.57 -12.49
C TYR A 215 -10.34 17.16 -12.87
N VAL A 216 -10.29 18.47 -13.08
CA VAL A 216 -9.07 19.23 -13.34
C VAL A 216 -8.82 20.14 -12.15
N ASN A 217 -7.69 19.97 -11.48
CA ASN A 217 -7.41 20.66 -10.23
C ASN A 217 -5.93 21.03 -10.09
N LYS A 218 -5.61 21.86 -9.09
CA LYS A 218 -4.23 22.05 -8.65
C LYS A 218 -3.72 20.80 -7.92
N PRO A 219 -2.40 20.52 -7.94
CA PRO A 219 -1.83 19.46 -7.13
C PRO A 219 -1.94 19.76 -5.64
N SER A 220 -1.88 18.72 -4.82
CA SER A 220 -1.89 18.88 -3.37
C SER A 220 -0.67 19.67 -2.89
N ARG A 221 -0.76 20.23 -1.69
CA ARG A 221 0.36 20.95 -1.07
C ARG A 221 1.62 20.08 -0.93
N GLN A 222 1.45 18.78 -0.67
CA GLN A 222 2.56 17.83 -0.56
C GLN A 222 3.21 17.55 -1.93
N GLU A 223 2.43 17.49 -3.01
CA GLU A 223 2.95 17.22 -4.36
C GLU A 223 3.75 18.39 -4.94
N THR A 224 3.33 19.61 -4.61
CA THR A 224 4.07 20.84 -4.97
C THR A 224 5.20 21.16 -4.01
N GLN A 225 5.37 20.41 -2.90
CA GLN A 225 6.48 20.64 -1.99
C GLN A 225 7.81 20.44 -2.72
N PRO A 226 8.79 21.35 -2.56
CA PRO A 226 10.10 21.17 -3.17
C PRO A 226 10.74 19.84 -2.74
N MET A 227 11.21 19.06 -3.71
CA MET A 227 11.89 17.80 -3.49
C MET A 227 13.22 18.00 -2.75
N GLY A 228 13.83 19.17 -2.94
CA GLY A 228 15.12 19.54 -2.39
C GLY A 228 16.29 19.07 -3.24
N GLU A 229 17.35 19.89 -3.27
CA GLU A 229 18.51 19.69 -4.14
C GLU A 229 19.17 18.31 -4.00
N GLY A 230 19.26 17.78 -2.77
CA GLY A 230 19.93 16.49 -2.51
C GLY A 230 19.29 15.32 -3.24
N ALA A 231 17.96 15.22 -3.20
CA ALA A 231 17.21 14.16 -3.88
C ALA A 231 17.27 14.32 -5.42
N MET A 232 17.25 15.56 -5.92
CA MET A 232 17.45 15.81 -7.36
C MET A 232 18.85 15.39 -7.81
N ILE A 233 19.88 15.72 -7.03
CA ILE A 233 21.26 15.33 -7.32
C ILE A 233 21.37 13.80 -7.38
N GLU A 234 20.77 13.08 -6.43
CA GLU A 234 20.74 11.61 -6.44
C GLU A 234 20.13 11.07 -7.75
N LEU A 235 18.94 11.55 -8.14
CA LEU A 235 18.29 11.13 -9.39
C LEU A 235 19.13 11.45 -10.64
N LEU A 236 19.81 12.60 -10.65
CA LEU A 236 20.67 13.00 -11.76
C LEU A 236 21.93 12.12 -11.85
N LEU A 237 22.52 11.77 -10.72
CA LEU A 237 23.64 10.82 -10.66
C LEU A 237 23.19 9.41 -11.11
N ASP A 238 22.00 8.96 -10.72
CA ASP A 238 21.42 7.66 -11.10
C ASP A 238 21.26 7.52 -12.64
N ILE A 239 21.00 8.62 -13.35
CA ILE A 239 20.94 8.64 -14.83
C ILE A 239 22.29 8.95 -15.50
N GLY A 240 23.37 9.02 -14.72
CA GLY A 240 24.74 9.18 -15.20
C GLY A 240 25.19 10.62 -15.46
N GLN A 241 24.55 11.62 -14.84
CA GLN A 241 25.06 13.00 -14.86
C GLN A 241 26.33 13.14 -14.03
N THR A 242 27.13 14.16 -14.35
CA THR A 242 28.28 14.53 -13.50
C THR A 242 27.78 15.25 -12.25
N LYS A 243 28.53 15.15 -11.14
CA LYS A 243 28.23 15.92 -9.92
C LYS A 243 28.07 17.41 -10.18
N ARG A 244 28.91 17.99 -11.06
CA ARG A 244 28.84 19.42 -11.42
C ARG A 244 27.52 19.77 -12.13
N THR A 245 27.14 19.00 -13.15
CA THR A 245 25.87 19.23 -13.88
C THR A 245 24.67 18.98 -12.98
N ALA A 246 24.72 17.94 -12.14
CA ALA A 246 23.68 17.63 -11.18
C ALA A 246 23.42 18.77 -10.19
N ASN A 247 24.48 19.33 -9.58
CA ASN A 247 24.35 20.44 -8.63
C ASN A 247 23.81 21.72 -9.28
N ALA A 248 24.29 22.05 -10.49
CA ALA A 248 23.81 23.24 -11.20
C ALA A 248 22.33 23.13 -11.55
N LEU A 249 21.91 21.98 -12.09
CA LEU A 249 20.52 21.75 -12.46
C LEU A 249 19.59 21.66 -11.25
N ALA A 250 20.04 21.02 -10.17
CA ALA A 250 19.26 20.92 -8.94
C ALA A 250 18.91 22.30 -8.36
N ARG A 251 19.87 23.24 -8.30
CA ARG A 251 19.60 24.61 -7.85
C ARG A 251 18.60 25.35 -8.74
N GLN A 252 18.74 25.20 -10.05
CA GLN A 252 17.85 25.82 -11.02
C GLN A 252 16.41 25.30 -10.88
N VAL A 253 16.24 23.98 -10.70
CA VAL A 253 14.93 23.38 -10.52
C VAL A 253 14.36 23.63 -9.13
N ASP A 254 15.18 23.70 -8.08
CA ASP A 254 14.72 24.05 -6.72
C ASP A 254 14.13 25.47 -6.65
N ASP A 255 14.73 26.45 -7.33
CA ASP A 255 14.14 27.80 -7.45
C ASP A 255 12.76 27.77 -8.13
N PHE A 256 12.64 27.01 -9.22
CA PHE A 256 11.36 26.81 -9.90
C PHE A 256 10.33 26.12 -9.01
N GLU A 257 10.70 25.06 -8.28
CA GLU A 257 9.81 24.36 -7.35
C GLU A 257 9.28 25.30 -6.26
N ARG A 258 10.11 26.23 -5.76
CA ARG A 258 9.66 27.23 -4.77
C ARG A 258 8.66 28.20 -5.36
N LYS A 259 8.86 28.68 -6.60
CA LYS A 259 7.89 29.54 -7.29
C LYS A 259 6.56 28.81 -7.51
N LEU A 260 6.63 27.56 -7.98
CA LEU A 260 5.45 26.71 -8.17
C LEU A 260 4.71 26.46 -6.84
N HIS A 261 5.44 26.17 -5.76
CA HIS A 261 4.84 25.92 -4.45
C HIS A 261 4.10 27.14 -3.89
N ARG A 262 4.59 28.35 -4.15
CA ARG A 262 3.91 29.60 -3.73
C ARG A 262 2.54 29.76 -4.37
N LEU A 263 2.28 29.18 -5.54
CA LEU A 263 0.95 29.19 -6.15
C LEU A 263 -0.12 28.50 -5.28
N GLN A 264 0.28 27.66 -4.31
CA GLN A 264 -0.64 27.07 -3.33
C GLN A 264 -1.33 28.11 -2.44
N GLU A 265 -0.75 29.31 -2.29
CA GLU A 265 -1.31 30.41 -1.51
C GLU A 265 -2.50 31.09 -2.19
N LEU A 266 -2.75 30.80 -3.47
CA LEU A 266 -3.91 31.31 -4.19
C LEU A 266 -5.20 30.64 -3.68
N GLU A 267 -6.14 31.48 -3.27
CA GLU A 267 -7.50 31.09 -2.89
C GLU A 267 -8.35 30.83 -4.15
N ASP A 268 -9.30 29.89 -4.04
CA ASP A 268 -10.21 29.55 -5.14
C ASP A 268 -11.53 30.30 -5.00
N ASP A 269 -11.49 31.61 -5.24
CA ASP A 269 -12.66 32.48 -5.15
C ASP A 269 -13.72 32.16 -6.23
N GLU A 270 -13.31 31.53 -7.33
CA GLU A 270 -14.19 31.15 -8.44
C GLU A 270 -15.00 29.88 -8.16
N GLY A 271 -14.49 28.99 -7.29
CA GLY A 271 -15.08 27.71 -6.93
C GLY A 271 -15.10 26.66 -8.06
N PRO A 272 -15.59 25.43 -7.77
CA PRO A 272 -15.73 24.38 -8.76
C PRO A 272 -16.72 24.78 -9.86
N ARG A 273 -16.37 24.53 -11.12
CA ARG A 273 -17.24 24.76 -12.27
C ARG A 273 -17.34 23.52 -13.14
N GLU A 274 -18.56 23.17 -13.51
CA GLU A 274 -18.80 22.20 -14.57
C GLU A 274 -18.89 22.93 -15.91
N MET A 275 -18.16 22.46 -16.92
CA MET A 275 -18.20 23.02 -18.25
C MET A 275 -17.91 21.97 -19.33
N GLN A 276 -18.34 22.27 -20.55
CA GLN A 276 -18.03 21.44 -21.71
C GLN A 276 -16.53 21.50 -22.03
N LEU A 277 -15.97 20.35 -22.43
CA LEU A 277 -14.57 20.19 -22.80
C LEU A 277 -14.15 21.21 -23.88
N GLY A 278 -14.98 21.40 -24.90
CA GLY A 278 -14.72 22.38 -25.96
C GLY A 278 -14.81 23.83 -25.49
N TYR A 279 -15.68 24.12 -24.52
CA TYR A 279 -15.81 25.47 -23.96
C TYR A 279 -14.59 25.87 -23.11
N LEU A 280 -13.97 24.92 -22.40
CA LEU A 280 -12.78 25.18 -21.59
C LEU A 280 -11.63 25.80 -22.42
N ASP A 281 -11.47 25.39 -23.68
CA ASP A 281 -10.45 25.95 -24.57
C ASP A 281 -10.68 27.44 -24.87
N SER A 282 -11.95 27.89 -24.86
CA SER A 282 -12.30 29.31 -24.98
C SER A 282 -12.24 30.07 -23.65
N TYR A 283 -12.50 29.39 -22.53
CA TYR A 283 -12.53 29.99 -21.19
C TYR A 283 -11.12 30.17 -20.60
N LEU A 284 -10.25 29.18 -20.79
CA LEU A 284 -8.86 29.17 -20.30
C LEU A 284 -7.89 28.74 -21.43
N PRO A 285 -7.79 29.52 -22.52
CA PRO A 285 -7.00 29.17 -23.70
C PRO A 285 -5.51 28.94 -23.40
N GLN A 286 -4.96 29.63 -22.40
CA GLN A 286 -3.57 29.51 -21.97
C GLN A 286 -3.23 28.12 -21.38
N LEU A 287 -4.22 27.37 -20.89
CA LEU A 287 -3.99 26.02 -20.40
C LEU A 287 -3.81 25.02 -21.56
N ARG A 288 -4.40 25.32 -22.74
CA ARG A 288 -4.36 24.47 -23.94
C ARG A 288 -4.81 23.04 -23.64
N TRP A 289 -5.90 22.92 -22.87
CA TRP A 289 -6.38 21.66 -22.30
C TRP A 289 -6.65 20.57 -23.34
N LEU A 290 -7.16 20.93 -24.52
CA LEU A 290 -7.40 19.95 -25.59
C LEU A 290 -6.10 19.28 -26.06
N SER A 291 -4.95 19.96 -26.00
CA SER A 291 -3.65 19.37 -26.32
C SER A 291 -3.23 18.33 -25.28
N PHE A 292 -3.53 18.56 -24.00
CA PHE A 292 -3.34 17.57 -22.94
C PHE A 292 -4.18 16.31 -23.20
N MET A 293 -5.49 16.50 -23.38
CA MET A 293 -6.44 15.39 -23.51
C MET A 293 -6.19 14.50 -24.74
N ARG A 294 -5.71 15.09 -25.85
CA ARG A 294 -5.30 14.31 -27.04
C ARG A 294 -4.13 13.36 -26.77
N GLN A 295 -3.30 13.64 -25.77
CA GLN A 295 -2.21 12.74 -25.38
C GLN A 295 -2.68 11.63 -24.44
N VAL A 296 -3.69 11.91 -23.61
CA VAL A 296 -4.25 10.95 -22.65
C VAL A 296 -5.24 9.99 -23.32
N ARG A 297 -5.95 10.44 -24.36
CA ARG A 297 -6.90 9.63 -25.15
C ARG A 297 -6.42 9.54 -26.60
N ILE A 298 -5.48 8.64 -26.86
CA ILE A 298 -4.88 8.48 -28.20
C ILE A 298 -5.84 7.79 -29.19
N ASP A 299 -6.61 6.82 -28.70
CA ASP A 299 -7.39 5.90 -29.54
C ASP A 299 -8.88 6.28 -29.63
N SER A 300 -9.26 7.50 -29.23
CA SER A 300 -10.66 7.95 -29.24
C SER A 300 -10.75 9.43 -29.58
N GLU A 301 -11.71 9.79 -30.44
CA GLU A 301 -12.03 11.19 -30.68
C GLU A 301 -12.54 11.85 -29.40
N LEU A 302 -12.03 13.05 -29.12
CA LEU A 302 -12.50 13.83 -27.98
C LEU A 302 -13.90 14.35 -28.28
N ASP A 303 -14.89 13.90 -27.51
CA ASP A 303 -16.22 14.49 -27.53
C ASP A 303 -16.18 15.87 -26.86
N LEU A 304 -16.16 16.93 -27.67
CA LEU A 304 -16.12 18.31 -27.19
C LEU A 304 -17.37 18.71 -26.39
N ARG A 305 -18.46 17.94 -26.49
CA ARG A 305 -19.71 18.16 -25.74
C ARG A 305 -19.70 17.51 -24.36
N SER A 306 -18.79 16.57 -24.12
CA SER A 306 -18.59 15.99 -22.79
C SER A 306 -18.24 17.06 -21.77
N THR A 307 -18.61 16.85 -20.51
CA THR A 307 -18.35 17.79 -19.42
C THR A 307 -17.20 17.34 -18.54
N LEU A 308 -16.52 18.34 -17.97
CA LEU A 308 -15.53 18.17 -16.90
C LEU A 308 -15.88 19.11 -15.75
N ILE A 309 -15.29 18.82 -14.60
CA ILE A 309 -15.32 19.68 -13.42
C ILE A 309 -13.93 20.27 -13.24
N ILE A 310 -13.83 21.61 -13.26
CA ILE A 310 -12.57 22.33 -13.05
C ILE A 310 -12.63 23.08 -11.72
N GLU A 311 -11.54 23.00 -10.97
CA GLU A 311 -11.35 23.60 -9.65
C GLU A 311 -10.05 24.38 -9.61
N ASN A 312 -9.93 25.33 -8.66
CA ASN A 312 -8.73 26.15 -8.49
C ASN A 312 -8.32 26.87 -9.78
N ILE A 313 -9.31 27.45 -10.47
CA ILE A 313 -9.11 28.18 -11.73
C ILE A 313 -8.05 29.30 -11.60
N PRO A 314 -8.01 30.11 -10.52
CA PRO A 314 -6.95 31.10 -10.34
C PRO A 314 -5.54 30.50 -10.32
N TYR A 315 -5.36 29.33 -9.69
CA TYR A 315 -4.08 28.60 -9.73
C TYR A 315 -3.74 28.16 -11.14
N LEU A 316 -4.69 27.59 -11.89
CA LEU A 316 -4.43 27.09 -13.24
C LEU A 316 -4.06 28.22 -14.21
N ARG A 317 -4.65 29.40 -14.02
CA ARG A 317 -4.28 30.63 -14.73
C ARG A 317 -2.85 31.07 -14.40
N ALA A 318 -2.54 31.22 -13.11
CA ALA A 318 -1.21 31.62 -12.64
C ALA A 318 -0.13 30.60 -12.99
N LEU A 319 -0.47 29.31 -13.06
CA LEU A 319 0.42 28.25 -13.53
C LEU A 319 0.82 28.47 -14.98
N SER A 320 -0.14 28.75 -15.87
CA SER A 320 0.17 29.07 -17.28
C SER A 320 1.10 30.27 -17.38
N ASP A 321 0.84 31.35 -16.63
CA ASP A 321 1.69 32.54 -16.60
C ASP A 321 3.12 32.20 -16.11
N LEU A 322 3.24 31.37 -15.06
CA LEU A 322 4.54 30.92 -14.56
C LEU A 322 5.29 30.09 -15.62
N MET A 323 4.60 29.19 -16.34
CA MET A 323 5.23 28.36 -17.38
C MET A 323 5.73 29.22 -18.56
N GLU A 324 5.01 30.28 -18.91
CA GLU A 324 5.42 31.21 -19.97
C GLU A 324 6.61 32.10 -19.56
N SER A 325 6.72 32.44 -18.27
CA SER A 325 7.82 33.26 -17.75
C SER A 325 9.14 32.49 -17.58
N GLU A 326 9.08 31.15 -17.50
CA GLU A 326 10.22 30.29 -17.18
C GLU A 326 10.89 29.72 -18.44
N ARG A 327 12.19 29.41 -18.33
CA ARG A 327 12.92 28.83 -19.47
C ARG A 327 12.41 27.42 -19.79
N PRO A 328 12.23 27.05 -21.07
CA PRO A 328 11.87 25.70 -21.50
C PRO A 328 12.76 24.61 -20.89
N ASP A 329 14.07 24.89 -20.79
CA ASP A 329 15.04 24.00 -20.15
C ASP A 329 14.67 23.68 -18.70
N THR A 330 14.32 24.70 -17.92
CA THR A 330 13.96 24.58 -16.49
C THR A 330 12.71 23.73 -16.33
N VAL A 331 11.65 24.07 -17.08
CA VAL A 331 10.34 23.39 -16.98
C VAL A 331 10.47 21.93 -17.41
N CYS A 332 11.17 21.67 -18.52
CA CYS A 332 11.38 20.30 -19.00
C CYS A 332 12.22 19.47 -18.01
N SER A 333 13.26 20.06 -17.42
CA SER A 333 14.07 19.38 -16.40
C SER A 333 13.30 19.12 -15.10
N TYR A 334 12.42 20.04 -14.69
CA TYR A 334 11.50 19.80 -13.56
C TYR A 334 10.58 18.60 -13.84
N ILE A 335 9.91 18.58 -15.00
CA ILE A 335 9.03 17.47 -15.40
C ILE A 335 9.82 16.15 -15.46
N MET A 336 11.04 16.17 -16.01
CA MET A 336 11.93 15.01 -16.06
C MET A 336 12.24 14.49 -14.65
N LEU A 337 12.59 15.37 -13.70
CA LEU A 337 12.91 14.96 -12.33
C LEU A 337 11.69 14.39 -11.60
N LYS A 338 10.51 14.98 -11.77
CA LYS A 338 9.26 14.42 -11.23
C LYS A 338 8.92 13.08 -11.86
N TRP A 339 9.13 12.91 -13.16
CA TRP A 339 8.98 11.64 -13.86
C TRP A 339 9.95 10.56 -13.34
N LEU A 340 11.21 10.91 -13.14
CA LEU A 340 12.22 10.00 -12.57
C LEU A 340 11.87 9.60 -11.13
N ALA A 341 11.44 10.54 -10.31
CA ALA A 341 10.99 10.27 -8.93
C ALA A 341 9.79 9.32 -8.92
N PHE A 342 8.79 9.59 -9.77
CA PHE A 342 7.63 8.72 -9.94
C PHE A 342 8.05 7.30 -10.37
N LEU A 343 8.89 7.16 -11.39
CA LEU A 343 9.35 5.84 -11.87
C LEU A 343 10.18 5.10 -10.83
N LYS A 344 11.06 5.80 -10.09
CA LYS A 344 11.82 5.21 -8.98
C LYS A 344 10.89 4.68 -7.91
N GLN A 345 9.79 5.40 -7.62
CA GLN A 345 8.75 4.94 -6.72
C GLN A 345 8.00 3.74 -7.29
N GLN A 346 7.62 3.73 -8.57
CA GLN A 346 6.89 2.63 -9.20
C GLN A 346 7.75 1.37 -9.41
N GLY A 347 9.07 1.51 -9.51
CA GLY A 347 10.02 0.40 -9.66
C GLY A 347 10.36 -0.31 -8.35
N PRO A 348 11.18 -1.37 -8.41
CA PRO A 348 11.66 -2.07 -7.21
C PRO A 348 12.72 -1.22 -6.48
N ALA A 349 12.68 -1.19 -5.15
CA ALA A 349 13.69 -0.49 -4.35
C ALA A 349 15.07 -1.16 -4.44
N ASP A 350 15.07 -2.49 -4.48
CA ASP A 350 16.23 -3.33 -4.77
C ASP A 350 15.83 -4.53 -5.63
N ILE A 351 16.80 -5.28 -6.17
CA ILE A 351 16.52 -6.43 -7.04
C ILE A 351 16.42 -7.71 -6.18
N SER A 352 15.82 -7.62 -4.99
CA SER A 352 15.53 -8.80 -4.15
C SER A 352 14.32 -9.57 -4.66
N ARG A 353 14.05 -10.75 -4.08
CA ARG A 353 12.85 -11.53 -4.41
C ARG A 353 11.59 -10.82 -3.90
N GLY A 354 11.62 -10.37 -2.64
CA GLY A 354 10.51 -9.66 -2.01
C GLY A 354 10.16 -8.35 -2.73
N GLU A 355 11.14 -7.51 -3.03
CA GLU A 355 10.87 -6.21 -3.69
C GLU A 355 10.40 -6.37 -5.13
N CYS A 356 10.84 -7.39 -5.86
CA CYS A 356 10.26 -7.66 -7.18
C CYS A 356 8.79 -8.10 -7.10
N VAL A 357 8.37 -8.76 -6.01
CA VAL A 357 6.94 -9.04 -5.76
C VAL A 357 6.22 -7.77 -5.31
N ALA A 358 6.82 -6.93 -4.47
CA ALA A 358 6.23 -5.65 -4.09
C ALA A 358 6.00 -4.74 -5.31
N ALA A 359 6.99 -4.65 -6.22
CA ALA A 359 6.87 -3.93 -7.48
C ALA A 359 5.81 -4.56 -8.39
N LEU A 360 5.73 -5.90 -8.47
CA LEU A 360 4.66 -6.59 -9.19
C LEU A 360 3.28 -6.23 -8.64
N ARG A 361 3.08 -6.26 -7.32
CA ARG A 361 1.80 -5.87 -6.68
C ARG A 361 1.43 -4.44 -7.03
N ARG A 362 2.41 -3.54 -6.98
CA ARG A 362 2.22 -2.14 -7.38
C ARG A 362 2.02 -1.96 -8.87
N ALA A 363 2.46 -2.88 -9.74
CA ALA A 363 2.33 -2.86 -11.20
C ALA A 363 1.09 -3.61 -11.73
N MET A 364 0.55 -4.55 -10.97
CA MET A 364 -0.65 -5.33 -11.29
C MET A 364 -1.54 -5.50 -10.05
N PRO A 365 -2.12 -4.41 -9.48
CA PRO A 365 -2.81 -4.43 -8.20
C PRO A 365 -4.05 -5.33 -8.21
N LEU A 366 -4.81 -5.34 -9.30
CA LEU A 366 -6.03 -6.15 -9.40
C LEU A 366 -5.71 -7.64 -9.45
N ALA A 367 -4.81 -8.05 -10.35
CA ALA A 367 -4.34 -9.43 -10.44
C ALA A 367 -3.72 -9.91 -9.12
N SER A 368 -2.96 -9.03 -8.47
CA SER A 368 -2.33 -9.34 -7.19
C SER A 368 -3.33 -9.47 -6.05
N SER A 369 -4.30 -8.55 -5.97
CA SER A 369 -5.39 -8.62 -4.99
C SER A 369 -6.23 -9.87 -5.16
N TRP A 370 -6.56 -10.24 -6.39
CA TRP A 370 -7.27 -11.49 -6.69
C TRP A 370 -6.46 -12.72 -6.23
N LEU A 371 -5.16 -12.79 -6.57
CA LEU A 371 -4.29 -13.89 -6.17
C LEU A 371 -4.10 -13.95 -4.64
N VAL A 372 -4.06 -12.80 -3.96
CA VAL A 372 -4.05 -12.74 -2.49
C VAL A 372 -5.38 -13.26 -1.91
N GLY A 373 -6.52 -12.88 -2.47
CA GLY A 373 -7.82 -13.42 -2.07
C GLY A 373 -7.86 -14.95 -2.13
N GLN A 374 -7.38 -15.54 -3.23
CA GLN A 374 -7.30 -17.00 -3.39
C GLN A 374 -6.44 -17.71 -2.33
N GLN A 375 -5.43 -17.04 -1.79
CA GLN A 375 -4.43 -17.64 -0.90
C GLN A 375 -4.65 -17.33 0.58
N PHE A 376 -5.39 -16.27 0.87
CA PHE A 376 -5.57 -15.74 2.22
C PHE A 376 -7.06 -15.61 2.63
N SER A 377 -8.01 -15.84 1.72
CA SER A 377 -9.43 -15.91 2.10
C SER A 377 -9.68 -17.10 3.02
N ASP A 378 -10.43 -16.83 4.08
CA ASP A 378 -10.90 -17.80 5.05
C ASP A 378 -12.37 -17.47 5.38
N PRO A 379 -13.34 -18.25 4.86
CA PRO A 379 -14.76 -17.95 5.04
C PRO A 379 -15.20 -17.82 6.50
N GLU A 380 -14.56 -18.57 7.41
CA GLU A 380 -14.81 -18.43 8.84
C GLU A 380 -14.41 -17.03 9.32
N SER A 381 -13.18 -16.61 9.05
CA SER A 381 -12.70 -15.26 9.39
C SER A 381 -13.56 -14.15 8.78
N GLU A 382 -14.01 -14.29 7.54
CA GLU A 382 -14.89 -13.31 6.88
C GLU A 382 -16.24 -13.15 7.61
N SER A 383 -16.84 -14.26 8.06
CA SER A 383 -18.05 -14.25 8.88
C SER A 383 -17.83 -13.55 10.22
N TYR A 384 -16.71 -13.85 10.90
CA TYR A 384 -16.36 -13.19 12.16
C TYR A 384 -16.13 -11.69 12.00
N VAL A 385 -15.36 -11.27 11.00
CA VAL A 385 -15.11 -9.85 10.72
C VAL A 385 -16.42 -9.13 10.38
N SER A 386 -17.30 -9.77 9.61
CA SER A 386 -18.65 -9.25 9.33
C SER A 386 -19.46 -9.05 10.61
N SER A 387 -19.41 -10.01 11.54
CA SER A 387 -20.09 -9.89 12.84
C SER A 387 -19.51 -8.75 13.68
N LEU A 388 -18.18 -8.59 13.70
CA LEU A 388 -17.49 -7.52 14.42
C LEU A 388 -17.88 -6.16 13.85
N PHE A 389 -17.90 -6.04 12.54
CA PHE A 389 -18.32 -4.82 11.86
C PHE A 389 -19.75 -4.42 12.21
N GLN A 390 -20.69 -5.37 12.29
CA GLN A 390 -22.06 -5.07 12.73
C GLN A 390 -22.11 -4.58 14.19
N ARG A 391 -21.36 -5.20 15.10
CA ARG A 391 -21.26 -4.73 16.50
C ARG A 391 -20.70 -3.31 16.58
N LEU A 392 -19.63 -3.02 15.84
CA LEU A 392 -19.03 -1.68 15.77
C LEU A 392 -20.01 -0.65 15.19
N LYS A 393 -20.77 -1.00 14.15
CA LYS A 393 -21.83 -0.13 13.60
C LYS A 393 -22.92 0.19 14.63
N VAL A 394 -23.38 -0.81 15.39
CA VAL A 394 -24.37 -0.60 16.45
C VAL A 394 -23.80 0.32 17.53
N ARG A 395 -22.58 0.05 17.99
CA ARG A 395 -21.92 0.86 19.02
C ARG A 395 -21.70 2.30 18.57
N PHE A 396 -21.25 2.50 17.34
CA PHE A 396 -21.08 3.84 16.79
C PHE A 396 -22.44 4.56 16.64
N GLY A 397 -23.50 3.83 16.29
CA GLY A 397 -24.86 4.37 16.26
C GLY A 397 -25.33 4.89 17.63
N GLN A 398 -24.99 4.19 18.72
CA GLN A 398 -25.26 4.65 20.08
C GLN A 398 -24.47 5.92 20.42
N ILE A 399 -23.19 5.97 20.10
CA ILE A 399 -22.33 7.16 20.32
C ILE A 399 -22.87 8.38 19.56
N LEU A 400 -23.34 8.19 18.32
CA LEU A 400 -23.98 9.26 17.56
C LEU A 400 -25.30 9.72 18.20
N ALA A 401 -26.08 8.79 18.76
CA ALA A 401 -27.33 9.11 19.46
C ALA A 401 -27.10 9.89 20.76
N GLU A 402 -25.99 9.65 21.48
CA GLU A 402 -25.59 10.46 22.64
C GLU A 402 -25.35 11.93 22.27
N ASN A 403 -25.04 12.21 21.00
CA ASN A 403 -24.91 13.56 20.44
C ASN A 403 -24.03 14.51 21.30
N ARG A 404 -22.88 14.02 21.80
CA ARG A 404 -21.96 14.79 22.66
C ARG A 404 -21.48 16.10 22.02
N MET A 405 -21.45 16.14 20.68
CA MET A 405 -21.08 17.30 19.86
C MET A 405 -22.22 18.33 19.70
N ARG A 406 -23.41 18.06 20.26
CA ARG A 406 -24.60 18.93 20.22
C ARG A 406 -25.00 19.33 18.80
N LEU A 407 -24.96 18.37 17.88
CA LEU A 407 -25.41 18.53 16.51
C LEU A 407 -26.93 18.71 16.45
N SER A 408 -27.43 19.36 15.39
CA SER A 408 -28.87 19.51 15.18
C SER A 408 -29.54 18.15 14.98
N PRO A 409 -30.81 17.96 15.43
CA PRO A 409 -31.52 16.69 15.27
C PRO A 409 -31.57 16.16 13.82
N PRO A 410 -31.79 17.00 12.79
CA PRO A 410 -31.75 16.55 11.40
C PRO A 410 -30.38 16.00 10.99
N LEU A 411 -29.29 16.63 11.45
CA LEU A 411 -27.93 16.18 11.12
C LEU A 411 -27.62 14.84 11.78
N VAL A 412 -28.02 14.63 13.04
CA VAL A 412 -27.87 13.33 13.72
C VAL A 412 -28.62 12.24 12.96
N HIS A 413 -29.84 12.53 12.49
CA HIS A 413 -30.63 11.59 11.70
C HIS A 413 -29.93 11.17 10.40
N ILE A 414 -29.39 12.14 9.65
CA ILE A 414 -28.64 11.89 8.40
C ILE A 414 -27.39 11.04 8.68
N LEU A 415 -26.64 11.35 9.75
CA LEU A 415 -25.45 10.57 10.12
C LEU A 415 -25.81 9.13 10.50
N GLN A 416 -26.91 8.92 11.22
CA GLN A 416 -27.41 7.58 11.54
C GLN A 416 -27.86 6.81 10.29
N GLN A 417 -28.55 7.47 9.35
CA GLN A 417 -28.92 6.87 8.06
C GLN A 417 -27.68 6.46 7.27
N LYS A 418 -26.69 7.35 7.17
CA LYS A 418 -25.40 7.06 6.53
C LYS A 418 -24.72 5.86 7.16
N LEU A 419 -24.62 5.83 8.50
CA LEU A 419 -24.01 4.73 9.24
C LEU A 419 -24.72 3.39 8.99
N ARG A 420 -26.06 3.37 9.00
CA ARG A 420 -26.85 2.17 8.70
C ARG A 420 -26.55 1.64 7.30
N ALA A 421 -26.40 2.55 6.33
CA ALA A 421 -26.09 2.22 4.94
C ALA A 421 -24.62 1.83 4.68
N VAL A 422 -23.70 1.96 5.65
CA VAL A 422 -22.29 1.59 5.41
C VAL A 422 -22.19 0.08 5.16
N ARG A 423 -21.50 -0.30 4.09
CA ARG A 423 -21.24 -1.70 3.73
C ARG A 423 -19.83 -2.11 4.11
N LEU A 424 -19.63 -3.41 4.32
CA LEU A 424 -18.33 -4.05 4.42
C LEU A 424 -18.09 -4.87 3.16
N GLN A 425 -16.87 -4.87 2.65
CA GLN A 425 -16.41 -5.79 1.62
C GLN A 425 -15.04 -6.35 2.00
N MET A 426 -14.90 -7.66 1.83
CA MET A 426 -13.64 -8.37 2.00
C MET A 426 -12.95 -8.45 0.63
N GLY A 427 -11.68 -8.05 0.58
CA GLY A 427 -10.91 -7.97 -0.66
C GLY A 427 -11.35 -6.84 -1.61
N PHE A 428 -10.49 -6.57 -2.60
CA PHE A 428 -10.80 -5.62 -3.67
C PHE A 428 -11.78 -6.19 -4.71
N PHE A 429 -11.76 -7.50 -4.91
CA PHE A 429 -12.65 -8.25 -5.79
C PHE A 429 -13.20 -9.45 -5.06
N GLN A 430 -14.42 -9.85 -5.41
CA GLN A 430 -14.94 -11.15 -5.00
C GLN A 430 -14.29 -12.25 -5.85
N THR A 431 -14.14 -13.45 -5.28
CA THR A 431 -13.51 -14.59 -5.95
C THR A 431 -14.19 -14.97 -7.28
N GLU A 432 -15.48 -14.66 -7.38
CA GLU A 432 -16.38 -14.92 -8.52
C GLU A 432 -16.17 -13.94 -9.71
N GLU A 433 -15.43 -12.85 -9.51
CA GLU A 433 -15.23 -11.78 -10.51
C GLU A 433 -13.96 -11.98 -11.35
N ILE A 434 -13.55 -13.23 -11.58
CA ILE A 434 -12.32 -13.55 -12.34
C ILE A 434 -12.38 -13.06 -13.78
N GLU A 435 -13.56 -13.11 -14.43
CA GLU A 435 -13.75 -12.68 -15.81
C GLU A 435 -13.43 -11.19 -16.00
N ASP A 436 -13.82 -10.35 -15.03
CA ASP A 436 -13.51 -8.91 -15.05
C ASP A 436 -12.00 -8.66 -14.93
N VAL A 437 -11.32 -9.43 -14.06
CA VAL A 437 -9.86 -9.35 -13.90
C VAL A 437 -9.15 -9.85 -15.16
N GLU A 438 -9.62 -10.92 -15.77
CA GLU A 438 -9.07 -11.45 -17.02
C GLU A 438 -9.26 -10.45 -18.15
N GLN A 439 -10.47 -9.91 -18.34
CA GLN A 439 -10.78 -8.90 -19.35
C GLN A 439 -9.88 -7.67 -19.23
N TYR A 440 -9.60 -7.21 -18.00
CA TYR A 440 -8.67 -6.11 -17.75
C TYR A 440 -7.24 -6.40 -18.26
N HIS A 441 -6.82 -7.67 -18.25
CA HIS A 441 -5.46 -8.10 -18.59
C HIS A 441 -5.30 -8.69 -20.00
N VAL A 442 -6.40 -8.95 -20.74
CA VAL A 442 -6.37 -9.56 -22.09
C VAL A 442 -5.47 -8.82 -23.07
N ARG A 443 -5.39 -7.48 -22.98
CA ARG A 443 -4.66 -6.64 -23.96
C ARG A 443 -3.19 -6.43 -23.65
N ILE A 444 -2.65 -7.10 -22.64
CA ILE A 444 -1.31 -6.83 -22.12
C ILE A 444 -0.33 -7.92 -22.56
N ASP A 445 0.58 -7.58 -23.47
CA ASP A 445 1.70 -8.44 -23.83
C ASP A 445 2.94 -8.09 -23.01
N LEU A 446 3.25 -8.94 -22.02
CA LEU A 446 4.42 -8.76 -21.15
C LEU A 446 5.56 -9.65 -21.61
N SER A 447 6.78 -9.11 -21.63
CA SER A 447 7.97 -9.88 -21.94
C SER A 447 8.81 -10.14 -20.70
N GLY A 448 9.21 -11.39 -20.48
CA GLY A 448 10.17 -11.73 -19.42
C GLY A 448 11.53 -11.03 -19.54
N HIS A 449 11.82 -10.35 -20.65
CA HIS A 449 13.09 -9.68 -20.94
C HIS A 449 13.01 -8.14 -20.94
N SER A 450 11.80 -7.56 -20.84
CA SER A 450 11.60 -6.12 -21.00
C SER A 450 10.93 -5.47 -19.78
N PHE A 451 11.66 -5.34 -18.67
CA PHE A 451 11.10 -4.74 -17.44
C PHE A 451 10.54 -3.31 -17.66
N TYR A 452 11.34 -2.45 -18.30
CA TYR A 452 10.98 -1.04 -18.53
C TYR A 452 9.75 -0.90 -19.44
N GLY A 453 9.69 -1.69 -20.52
CA GLY A 453 8.54 -1.72 -21.42
C GLY A 453 7.29 -2.25 -20.71
N ASN A 454 7.41 -3.39 -20.01
CA ASN A 454 6.32 -3.96 -19.24
C ASN A 454 5.72 -2.94 -18.25
N GLN A 455 6.57 -2.21 -17.51
CA GLN A 455 6.08 -1.22 -16.55
C GLN A 455 5.36 -0.07 -17.25
N LEU A 456 5.89 0.47 -18.36
CA LEU A 456 5.22 1.55 -19.09
C LEU A 456 3.87 1.13 -19.68
N VAL A 457 3.76 -0.11 -20.17
CA VAL A 457 2.50 -0.68 -20.67
C VAL A 457 1.49 -0.84 -19.54
N LEU A 458 1.91 -1.38 -18.39
CA LEU A 458 1.03 -1.56 -17.23
C LEU A 458 0.58 -0.22 -16.63
N LEU A 459 1.45 0.78 -16.60
CA LEU A 459 1.10 2.14 -16.19
C LEU A 459 0.10 2.77 -17.16
N ARG A 460 0.30 2.56 -18.47
CA ARG A 460 -0.63 3.02 -19.50
C ARG A 460 -2.02 2.42 -19.36
N GLN A 461 -2.08 1.09 -19.24
CA GLN A 461 -3.32 0.35 -19.11
C GLN A 461 -4.21 0.86 -17.97
N ARG A 462 -3.63 1.29 -16.84
CA ARG A 462 -4.40 1.85 -15.72
C ARG A 462 -5.09 3.15 -16.06
N VAL A 463 -4.36 4.05 -16.70
CA VAL A 463 -4.89 5.36 -17.04
C VAL A 463 -5.97 5.20 -18.09
N GLU A 464 -5.76 4.33 -19.08
CA GLU A 464 -6.79 4.00 -20.08
C GLU A 464 -8.03 3.37 -19.41
N ALA A 465 -7.85 2.37 -18.56
CA ALA A 465 -8.97 1.74 -17.85
C ALA A 465 -9.73 2.69 -16.91
N ASN A 466 -9.04 3.63 -16.24
CA ASN A 466 -9.72 4.64 -15.45
C ASN A 466 -10.52 5.61 -16.34
N HIS A 467 -9.99 5.96 -17.50
CA HIS A 467 -10.67 6.81 -18.46
C HIS A 467 -11.87 6.15 -19.14
N ASP A 468 -11.87 4.82 -19.29
CA ASP A 468 -13.01 4.04 -19.78
C ASP A 468 -14.22 4.13 -18.84
N LEU A 469 -14.03 4.48 -17.55
CA LEU A 469 -15.12 4.68 -16.59
C LEU A 469 -16.10 5.79 -17.01
N LEU A 470 -15.66 6.73 -17.85
CA LEU A 470 -16.50 7.79 -18.39
C LEU A 470 -17.59 7.29 -19.35
N TYR A 471 -17.46 6.07 -19.89
CA TYR A 471 -18.38 5.51 -20.88
C TYR A 471 -19.18 4.31 -20.38
N ILE A 472 -19.04 3.93 -19.11
CA ILE A 472 -19.74 2.76 -18.59
C ILE A 472 -21.23 3.08 -18.41
N ASN A 473 -22.09 2.39 -19.15
CA ASN A 473 -23.54 2.53 -19.06
C ASN A 473 -24.10 1.89 -17.78
N VAL A 474 -24.92 2.66 -17.05
CA VAL A 474 -25.55 2.31 -15.76
C VAL A 474 -26.47 1.08 -15.84
N THR A 475 -26.87 0.64 -17.03
CA THR A 475 -27.86 -0.45 -17.20
C THR A 475 -27.35 -1.84 -16.80
N ASN A 476 -26.05 -2.09 -16.78
CA ASN A 476 -25.47 -3.38 -16.37
C ASN A 476 -25.12 -3.45 -14.86
N PHE A 477 -25.38 -2.39 -14.08
CA PHE A 477 -24.83 -2.20 -12.73
C PHE A 477 -25.56 -2.91 -11.58
N ALA A 478 -26.77 -3.42 -11.78
CA ALA A 478 -27.57 -3.91 -10.65
C ALA A 478 -26.94 -5.13 -9.96
N ASN A 479 -26.03 -5.86 -10.62
CA ASN A 479 -25.51 -7.15 -10.14
C ASN A 479 -23.98 -7.27 -10.05
N SER A 480 -23.16 -6.31 -10.51
CA SER A 480 -21.68 -6.45 -10.46
C SER A 480 -21.04 -5.51 -9.43
N THR A 481 -20.41 -6.09 -8.41
CA THR A 481 -19.60 -5.37 -7.42
C THR A 481 -18.28 -4.85 -8.00
N GLY A 482 -17.76 -5.50 -9.05
CA GLY A 482 -16.46 -5.21 -9.70
C GLY A 482 -16.30 -3.80 -10.29
N SER A 483 -17.39 -3.14 -10.70
CA SER A 483 -17.36 -1.77 -11.23
C SER A 483 -17.27 -0.67 -10.15
N ASN A 484 -17.52 -1.00 -8.88
CA ASN A 484 -17.60 0.01 -7.82
C ASN A 484 -16.23 0.52 -7.35
N LEU A 485 -15.17 -0.26 -7.61
CA LEU A 485 -13.81 -0.03 -7.13
C LEU A 485 -12.78 0.05 -8.27
N SER A 486 -13.23 0.00 -9.52
CA SER A 486 -12.37 0.08 -10.71
C SER A 486 -11.56 1.38 -10.74
N TYR A 487 -12.08 2.49 -10.25
CA TYR A 487 -11.33 3.76 -10.14
C TYR A 487 -10.17 3.70 -9.13
N LEU A 488 -10.19 2.76 -8.19
CA LEU A 488 -9.06 2.49 -7.27
C LEU A 488 -7.96 1.66 -7.94
N SER A 489 -8.17 1.16 -9.15
CA SER A 489 -7.16 0.36 -9.88
C SER A 489 -5.99 1.20 -10.38
N GLU A 490 -6.23 2.49 -10.64
CA GLU A 490 -5.16 3.43 -10.95
C GLU A 490 -4.29 3.70 -9.71
N SER A 491 -4.91 3.63 -8.52
CA SER A 491 -4.25 3.92 -7.26
C SER A 491 -3.52 2.69 -6.69
N TRP A 492 -2.53 2.92 -5.83
CA TRP A 492 -1.69 1.85 -5.27
C TRP A 492 -2.38 1.15 -4.10
N GLU A 493 -3.52 1.64 -3.66
CA GLU A 493 -4.28 1.17 -2.51
C GLU A 493 -4.69 -0.30 -2.69
N ALA A 494 -5.03 -0.71 -3.92
CA ALA A 494 -5.29 -2.10 -4.29
C ALA A 494 -4.07 -3.02 -4.27
N SER A 495 -2.87 -2.49 -3.99
CA SER A 495 -1.65 -3.28 -3.88
C SER A 495 -1.19 -3.52 -2.43
N ASN A 496 -1.75 -2.81 -1.44
CA ASN A 496 -1.34 -2.88 -0.04
C ASN A 496 -2.31 -3.74 0.80
N SER A 497 -1.91 -4.11 2.02
CA SER A 497 -2.79 -4.86 2.95
C SER A 497 -3.59 -3.97 3.91
N SER A 498 -3.63 -2.65 3.68
CA SER A 498 -4.31 -1.71 4.58
C SER A 498 -5.82 -1.66 4.31
N PRO A 499 -6.67 -1.63 5.35
CA PRO A 499 -8.08 -1.35 5.16
C PRO A 499 -8.29 0.11 4.74
N LEU A 500 -9.38 0.37 4.00
CA LEU A 500 -9.70 1.71 3.51
C LEU A 500 -11.22 1.97 3.48
N TYR A 501 -11.61 3.23 3.64
CA TYR A 501 -12.99 3.66 3.47
C TYR A 501 -13.18 4.40 2.14
N VAL A 502 -14.09 3.87 1.33
CA VAL A 502 -14.50 4.41 0.03
C VAL A 502 -15.70 5.32 0.21
N GLY A 503 -15.44 6.63 0.24
CA GLY A 503 -16.45 7.67 0.48
C GLY A 503 -17.65 7.61 -0.47
N PRO A 504 -17.44 7.65 -1.80
CA PRO A 504 -18.53 7.68 -2.79
C PRO A 504 -19.42 6.43 -2.77
N ARG A 505 -18.92 5.30 -2.25
CA ARG A 505 -19.65 4.02 -2.16
C ARG A 505 -20.16 3.71 -0.76
N ASN A 506 -19.85 4.56 0.23
CA ASN A 506 -20.13 4.32 1.64
C ASN A 506 -19.67 2.90 2.08
N LEU A 507 -18.47 2.50 1.65
CA LEU A 507 -17.96 1.14 1.74
C LEU A 507 -16.67 1.09 2.56
N VAL A 508 -16.59 0.17 3.51
CA VAL A 508 -15.35 -0.22 4.20
C VAL A 508 -14.79 -1.45 3.49
N LEU A 509 -13.55 -1.38 3.06
CA LEU A 509 -12.85 -2.46 2.38
C LEU A 509 -11.74 -3.00 3.27
N VAL A 510 -11.73 -4.32 3.45
CA VAL A 510 -10.72 -5.04 4.24
C VAL A 510 -10.00 -6.04 3.34
N PRO A 511 -8.72 -5.80 2.98
CA PRO A 511 -7.97 -6.74 2.14
C PRO A 511 -7.77 -8.09 2.83
N HIS A 512 -7.88 -9.20 2.09
CA HIS A 512 -7.63 -10.54 2.64
C HIS A 512 -6.22 -10.69 3.23
N GLY A 513 -5.24 -9.98 2.67
CA GLY A 513 -3.88 -9.94 3.20
C GLY A 513 -3.80 -9.46 4.65
N LEU A 514 -4.77 -8.67 5.14
CA LEU A 514 -4.81 -8.19 6.52
C LEU A 514 -5.20 -9.26 7.54
N LEU A 515 -5.92 -10.31 7.11
CA LEU A 515 -6.52 -11.33 7.99
C LEU A 515 -5.51 -12.38 8.45
N GLN A 516 -4.37 -11.93 8.96
CA GLN A 516 -3.31 -12.76 9.48
C GLN A 516 -2.66 -12.11 10.70
N LEU A 517 -1.83 -12.89 11.41
CA LEU A 517 -1.06 -12.36 12.53
C LEU A 517 -0.13 -11.22 12.09
N PRO A 518 0.09 -10.21 12.95
CA PRO A 518 -0.45 -10.11 14.31
C PRO A 518 -1.88 -9.54 14.40
N ILE A 519 -2.45 -9.03 13.30
CA ILE A 519 -3.73 -8.30 13.32
C ILE A 519 -4.94 -9.21 13.55
N TRP A 520 -4.95 -10.40 12.96
CA TRP A 520 -6.11 -11.28 13.02
C TRP A 520 -5.73 -12.75 13.08
N HIS A 521 -6.42 -13.48 13.96
CA HIS A 521 -6.52 -14.93 13.93
C HIS A 521 -7.80 -15.36 14.68
N ARG A 522 -8.48 -16.38 14.19
CA ARG A 522 -9.79 -16.84 14.73
C ARG A 522 -9.80 -17.20 16.21
N THR A 523 -8.65 -17.59 16.75
CA THR A 523 -8.50 -17.97 18.17
C THR A 523 -8.02 -16.83 19.06
N LEU A 524 -7.84 -15.62 18.53
CA LEU A 524 -7.52 -14.46 19.36
C LEU A 524 -8.70 -14.18 20.28
N ALA A 525 -8.42 -13.96 21.56
CA ALA A 525 -9.44 -13.58 22.52
C ALA A 525 -10.14 -12.29 22.06
N PRO A 526 -11.38 -12.02 22.49
CA PRO A 526 -12.09 -10.80 22.14
C PRO A 526 -11.23 -9.56 22.39
N CYS A 527 -10.47 -9.50 23.49
CA CYS A 527 -9.61 -8.37 23.83
C CYS A 527 -8.43 -8.11 22.87
N SER A 528 -7.95 -9.11 22.13
CA SER A 528 -6.86 -8.95 21.14
C SER A 528 -7.34 -8.91 19.69
N SER A 529 -8.59 -9.33 19.43
CA SER A 529 -9.25 -9.25 18.11
C SER A 529 -10.22 -8.06 17.97
N THR A 530 -10.60 -7.43 19.08
CA THR A 530 -11.22 -6.10 19.08
C THR A 530 -10.14 -5.05 18.83
N PRO A 531 -10.33 -4.14 17.87
CA PRO A 531 -9.46 -2.98 17.73
C PRO A 531 -9.39 -2.17 19.03
N TRP A 532 -8.25 -1.51 19.27
CA TRP A 532 -7.94 -0.65 20.43
C TRP A 532 -9.00 0.40 20.81
N TRP A 533 -9.97 0.69 19.94
CA TRP A 533 -11.04 1.66 20.19
C TRP A 533 -12.32 1.07 20.81
N ASP A 534 -12.41 -0.24 21.04
CA ASP A 534 -13.61 -0.92 21.60
C ASP A 534 -13.50 -1.28 23.09
N LEU A 535 -12.81 -0.47 23.90
CA LEU A 535 -12.85 -0.58 25.37
C LEU A 535 -14.19 -0.05 25.90
N SER A 536 -15.25 -0.86 25.74
CA SER A 536 -16.44 -0.76 26.58
C SER A 536 -16.31 -1.76 27.73
N TRP A 537 -16.34 -1.24 28.95
CA TRP A 537 -16.24 -1.98 30.21
C TRP A 537 -17.31 -3.09 30.29
N PRO A 538 -16.96 -4.36 30.55
CA PRO A 538 -17.95 -5.39 30.83
C PRO A 538 -18.49 -5.22 32.26
N THR A 539 -19.80 -5.13 32.41
CA THR A 539 -20.51 -5.10 33.71
C THR A 539 -20.75 -6.49 34.31
N SER A 540 -19.98 -7.52 33.94
CA SER A 540 -20.12 -8.85 34.54
C SER A 540 -18.78 -9.57 34.61
N TRP A 541 -18.34 -9.84 35.84
CA TRP A 541 -17.12 -10.55 36.18
C TRP A 541 -17.34 -12.05 36.03
N HIS A 542 -16.67 -12.69 35.07
CA HIS A 542 -16.41 -14.12 35.09
C HIS A 542 -14.89 -14.35 35.04
N THR A 543 -14.39 -15.13 35.98
CA THR A 543 -13.03 -15.13 36.52
C THR A 543 -11.99 -15.96 35.74
N ASP A 544 -12.27 -16.41 34.51
CA ASP A 544 -11.36 -17.34 33.80
C ASP A 544 -10.79 -16.76 32.49
N SER A 545 -10.40 -15.48 32.49
CA SER A 545 -9.68 -14.88 31.38
C SER A 545 -8.59 -13.97 31.93
N ILE A 546 -7.33 -14.26 31.65
CA ILE A 546 -6.19 -13.39 31.98
C ILE A 546 -6.33 -12.13 31.14
N CYS A 547 -7.05 -11.14 31.67
CA CYS A 547 -6.94 -9.74 31.34
C CYS A 547 -6.06 -9.12 32.41
N TRP A 548 -5.04 -8.36 32.01
CA TRP A 548 -4.14 -7.68 32.93
C TRP A 548 -4.94 -6.75 33.86
N GLU A 549 -5.03 -7.12 35.14
CA GLU A 549 -5.58 -6.30 36.21
C GLU A 549 -4.63 -5.13 36.51
N TRP A 550 -5.10 -3.90 36.32
CA TRP A 550 -4.50 -2.73 36.96
C TRP A 550 -5.29 -2.45 38.25
N THR A 551 -4.66 -2.68 39.40
CA THR A 551 -5.23 -2.35 40.70
C THR A 551 -5.34 -0.83 40.86
N THR A 552 -6.56 -0.33 41.07
CA THR A 552 -6.79 1.07 41.43
C THR A 552 -6.93 1.18 42.94
N THR A 553 -6.10 2.01 43.57
CA THR A 553 -6.39 2.55 44.90
C THR A 553 -7.14 3.87 44.72
N PRO A 554 -8.20 4.16 45.49
CA PRO A 554 -9.06 5.31 45.24
C PRO A 554 -8.52 6.55 45.95
N TRP A 555 -8.39 7.66 45.22
CA TRP A 555 -8.33 8.99 45.81
C TRP A 555 -9.29 9.92 45.07
N GLU A 556 -10.33 10.31 45.81
CA GLU A 556 -11.31 11.34 45.46
C GLU A 556 -10.69 12.75 45.51
N THR A 557 -11.35 13.67 44.79
CA THR A 557 -11.30 15.14 44.89
C THR A 557 -10.05 15.89 44.41
N SER A 558 -10.15 16.47 43.20
CA SER A 558 -10.15 17.93 43.03
C SER A 558 -10.40 18.33 41.57
N TRP A 559 -11.43 19.15 41.38
CA TRP A 559 -11.76 19.80 40.10
C TRP A 559 -10.93 21.07 39.93
N GLY A 560 -10.35 21.29 38.73
CA GLY A 560 -9.73 22.55 38.31
C GLY A 560 -9.22 22.49 36.85
N PRO A 561 -9.35 23.55 36.03
CA PRO A 561 -9.41 23.43 34.57
C PRO A 561 -8.05 23.62 33.88
N TRP A 562 -7.61 22.65 33.08
CA TRP A 562 -6.44 22.82 32.20
C TRP A 562 -6.88 23.06 30.75
N ARG A 563 -6.92 24.34 30.37
CA ARG A 563 -6.82 24.79 28.97
C ARG A 563 -5.35 24.79 28.55
N ARG A 564 -5.12 24.39 27.30
CA ARG A 564 -3.93 24.62 26.44
C ARG A 564 -2.58 24.20 26.99
N SER A 565 -1.99 23.17 26.39
CA SER A 565 -0.58 23.14 25.94
C SER A 565 -0.33 21.84 25.15
N ALA A 566 -0.47 21.90 23.83
CA ALA A 566 0.07 20.90 22.92
C ALA A 566 0.61 21.66 21.71
N LEU A 567 1.78 22.28 21.89
CA LEU A 567 2.63 22.84 20.84
C LEU A 567 4.00 23.11 21.49
N ALA A 568 4.87 22.10 21.47
CA ALA A 568 6.31 22.25 21.64
C ALA A 568 6.97 20.93 21.19
N VAL A 569 7.22 20.80 19.89
CA VAL A 569 8.27 19.91 19.39
C VAL A 569 9.57 20.69 19.59
N SER A 570 10.38 20.29 20.57
CA SER A 570 11.72 20.85 20.72
C SER A 570 12.57 20.37 19.55
N SER A 571 13.12 21.34 18.83
CA SER A 571 14.25 21.14 17.93
C SER A 571 15.43 20.57 18.71
N ASP A 572 15.83 19.35 18.39
CA ASP A 572 17.22 18.95 18.57
C ASP A 572 17.78 18.44 17.26
N LYS A 573 18.91 19.06 16.91
CA LYS A 573 19.75 18.79 15.75
C LYS A 573 20.45 17.46 15.98
N ASP A 574 20.13 16.46 15.15
CA ASP A 574 21.00 15.40 14.66
C ASP A 574 20.17 14.15 14.32
N SER A 575 19.53 14.16 13.15
CA SER A 575 19.03 12.95 12.48
C SER A 575 18.72 13.25 11.01
N SER A 576 19.76 13.61 10.25
CA SER A 576 19.71 13.51 8.79
C SER A 576 19.80 12.03 8.42
N VAL A 577 18.65 11.39 8.18
CA VAL A 577 18.38 10.12 7.48
C VAL A 577 17.07 9.64 8.09
N PHE A 578 15.93 9.96 7.48
CA PHE A 578 14.58 9.37 7.65
C PHE A 578 13.52 10.42 7.28
N SER A 579 13.54 10.89 6.05
CA SER A 579 12.34 11.45 5.41
C SER A 579 12.45 11.14 3.92
N ASN A 580 11.44 10.46 3.38
CA ASN A 580 11.12 10.22 1.95
C ASN A 580 10.67 8.77 1.76
N ARG A 581 9.50 8.42 2.27
CA ARG A 581 8.90 7.11 1.98
C ARG A 581 7.40 7.01 2.20
N TRP A 582 6.65 8.05 1.85
CA TRP A 582 5.19 7.95 1.75
C TRP A 582 4.69 8.71 0.51
N PRO A 583 3.98 8.06 -0.43
CA PRO A 583 3.12 8.79 -1.37
C PRO A 583 2.00 9.53 -0.63
N PRO A 584 1.46 10.61 -1.22
CA PRO A 584 0.35 11.35 -0.63
C PRO A 584 -0.89 10.47 -0.48
N VAL A 585 -1.62 10.68 0.62
CA VAL A 585 -3.05 10.35 0.69
C VAL A 585 -3.77 11.35 -0.21
N PRO A 586 -4.57 10.93 -1.19
CA PRO A 586 -5.32 11.85 -2.03
C PRO A 586 -6.19 12.75 -1.16
N SER A 587 -6.12 14.06 -1.37
CA SER A 587 -7.16 14.98 -0.89
C SER A 587 -8.40 14.81 -1.79
N GLY A 588 -9.14 13.72 -1.59
CA GLY A 588 -10.36 13.46 -2.35
C GLY A 588 -10.87 12.02 -2.24
N SER A 589 -12.02 11.84 -1.60
CA SER A 589 -12.90 10.65 -1.63
C SER A 589 -12.47 9.34 -0.94
N THR A 590 -11.17 9.08 -0.74
CA THR A 590 -10.67 7.91 -0.01
C THR A 590 -9.73 8.35 1.11
N LYS A 591 -9.94 7.80 2.31
CA LYS A 591 -9.01 7.98 3.43
C LYS A 591 -8.47 6.61 3.79
N SER A 592 -7.18 6.40 3.56
CA SER A 592 -6.45 5.38 4.31
C SER A 592 -6.42 5.82 5.77
N TRP A 593 -6.50 4.86 6.69
CA TRP A 593 -6.37 5.17 8.11
C TRP A 593 -4.96 5.75 8.33
N PRO A 594 -4.81 6.90 9.01
CA PRO A 594 -3.49 7.40 9.33
C PRO A 594 -2.74 6.32 10.10
N THR A 595 -1.53 6.01 9.64
CA THR A 595 -0.56 5.10 10.27
C THR A 595 -0.07 5.73 11.58
N LEU A 596 -0.95 5.79 12.57
CA LEU A 596 -0.54 5.94 13.96
C LEU A 596 -0.17 4.54 14.46
N TRP A 597 1.09 4.21 14.23
CA TRP A 597 1.94 3.38 15.09
C TRP A 597 1.30 2.12 15.67
N LEU A 598 0.99 1.17 14.78
CA LEU A 598 0.62 -0.20 15.18
C LEU A 598 1.89 -1.06 15.15
N CYS A 599 2.62 -1.15 16.26
CA CYS A 599 3.49 -2.31 16.51
C CYS A 599 2.78 -3.39 17.35
N VAL A 600 1.57 -3.08 17.83
CA VAL A 600 0.75 -3.94 18.70
C VAL A 600 -0.62 -4.17 18.08
#